data_AF-Q2Y5W6-F1
#
_entry.id   AF-Q2Y5W6-F1
#
_cell.length_a   1.000
_cell.length_b   1.000
_cell.length_c   1.000
_cell.angle_alpha   90.00
_cell.angle_beta   90.00
_cell.angle_gamma   90.00
#
_symmetry.space_group_name_H-M   'P 1'
#
loop_
_entity.id
_entity.type
_entity.pdbx_description
1 polymer ?
#
loop_
_entity_poly.entity_id
_entity_poly.type
_entity_poly.pdbx_seq_one_letter_code
_entity_poly.pdbx_strand_id
1 'polypeptide(L)'
;MSRRKKKLLPLLVRGMIVALLAASWPSAGTAGTAADRNAKKERQMLRRMQQQLNEMQQQKSALDQEKTALEETLKNAGRETESHKKSAASAAAKASRLQKDIEAASREKAELSAQLKEAQKQNQELDLQRKQLEQDLKITAAALAKEGEHRNLCETNNGELYRIGRELVDWYTSKGPLNAILEAEPFTGMKSVEMENLLEGYREKLETRHLEPSTSREIHGHLLP
;
A
#
# COMPACT_ATOMS: atom_id res chain seq x y z
N MET A 1 20.34 -37.44 -10.73
CA MET A 1 20.62 -38.90 -10.80
C MET A 1 19.29 -39.65 -10.70
N SER A 2 18.83 -40.31 -11.78
CA SER A 2 17.71 -41.25 -11.70
C SER A 2 17.93 -42.36 -12.73
N ARG A 3 18.40 -43.51 -12.23
CA ARG A 3 18.54 -44.77 -12.98
C ARG A 3 17.28 -45.59 -12.73
N ARG A 4 16.69 -46.13 -13.80
CA ARG A 4 16.09 -47.50 -13.94
C ARG A 4 14.94 -47.49 -14.96
N LYS A 5 15.19 -48.06 -16.14
CA LYS A 5 14.18 -48.70 -17.01
C LYS A 5 14.85 -49.96 -17.58
N LYS A 6 14.70 -51.10 -16.89
CA LYS A 6 13.76 -52.21 -17.17
C LYS A 6 13.98 -52.84 -18.55
N LYS A 7 14.64 -54.00 -18.54
CA LYS A 7 14.69 -55.01 -19.61
C LYS A 7 13.27 -55.48 -19.92
N LEU A 8 12.97 -55.80 -21.18
CA LEU A 8 12.00 -56.83 -21.60
C LEU A 8 12.27 -57.16 -23.08
N LEU A 9 12.90 -58.33 -23.29
CA LEU A 9 12.77 -59.16 -24.49
C LEU A 9 11.39 -59.83 -24.44
N PRO A 10 10.71 -60.10 -25.57
CA PRO A 10 10.70 -61.47 -26.11
C PRO A 10 10.55 -61.48 -27.67
N LEU A 11 10.55 -62.57 -28.45
CA LEU A 11 10.99 -63.97 -28.41
C LEU A 11 10.40 -64.57 -29.73
N LEU A 12 11.13 -65.49 -30.37
CA LEU A 12 10.69 -66.52 -31.33
C LEU A 12 10.28 -66.13 -32.75
N VAL A 13 11.16 -66.54 -33.68
CA VAL A 13 10.77 -67.10 -34.98
C VAL A 13 10.70 -68.63 -34.82
N ARG A 14 9.48 -69.18 -34.80
CA ARG A 14 9.11 -70.53 -35.30
C ARG A 14 8.60 -70.30 -36.73
N GLY A 15 8.75 -71.15 -37.74
CA GLY A 15 9.10 -72.55 -37.85
C GLY A 15 8.37 -73.09 -39.11
N MET A 16 8.93 -74.10 -39.79
CA MET A 16 8.26 -75.09 -40.68
C MET A 16 9.39 -75.92 -41.33
N ILE A 17 9.70 -77.16 -40.93
CA ILE A 17 9.02 -78.47 -40.99
C ILE A 17 8.90 -79.05 -42.43
N VAL A 18 9.24 -80.35 -42.51
CA VAL A 18 8.83 -81.44 -43.43
C VAL A 18 9.82 -81.68 -44.58
N ALA A 19 10.76 -82.63 -44.46
CA ALA A 19 10.63 -84.10 -44.60
C ALA A 19 10.27 -84.58 -46.02
N LEU A 20 11.08 -85.50 -46.58
CA LEU A 20 10.59 -86.80 -47.06
C LEU A 20 11.76 -87.70 -47.50
N LEU A 21 11.71 -88.94 -47.03
CA LEU A 21 12.54 -90.08 -47.40
C LEU A 21 11.74 -91.00 -48.34
N ALA A 22 12.45 -91.57 -49.31
CA ALA A 22 12.26 -92.87 -49.96
C ALA A 22 10.99 -93.17 -50.81
N ALA A 23 11.25 -93.57 -52.05
CA ALA A 23 10.96 -94.91 -52.61
C ALA A 23 10.26 -94.92 -54.00
N SER A 24 10.81 -95.80 -54.85
CA SER A 24 10.19 -96.53 -55.97
C SER A 24 9.90 -95.83 -57.31
N TRP A 25 10.75 -96.20 -58.28
CA TRP A 25 10.39 -96.48 -59.69
C TRP A 25 9.58 -97.80 -59.79
N PRO A 26 9.10 -98.25 -60.97
CA PRO A 26 8.78 -97.57 -62.24
C PRO A 26 7.38 -97.99 -62.79
N SER A 27 6.89 -97.38 -63.89
CA SER A 27 6.25 -98.08 -65.03
C SER A 27 5.64 -97.12 -66.05
N ALA A 28 5.79 -97.51 -67.30
CA ALA A 28 5.33 -96.86 -68.52
C ALA A 28 3.82 -96.60 -68.56
N GLY A 29 3.43 -95.53 -69.27
CA GLY A 29 2.02 -95.36 -69.62
C GLY A 29 1.67 -93.98 -70.16
N THR A 30 1.43 -93.94 -71.46
CA THR A 30 0.75 -92.91 -72.26
C THR A 30 1.57 -91.70 -72.69
N ALA A 31 1.90 -91.76 -73.98
CA ALA A 31 2.23 -90.63 -74.84
C ALA A 31 1.14 -89.56 -74.75
N GLY A 32 1.35 -88.56 -73.90
CA GLY A 32 0.74 -87.23 -74.01
C GLY A 32 1.83 -86.29 -74.52
N THR A 33 1.63 -85.74 -75.71
CA THR A 33 2.54 -84.82 -76.40
C THR A 33 3.26 -83.85 -75.45
N ALA A 34 4.60 -83.85 -75.47
CA ALA A 34 5.44 -82.96 -74.65
C ALA A 34 5.13 -81.45 -74.86
N ALA A 35 4.45 -81.10 -75.95
CA ALA A 35 3.93 -79.77 -76.24
C ALA A 35 2.83 -79.30 -75.26
N ASP A 36 1.94 -80.16 -74.76
CA ASP A 36 0.81 -79.74 -73.90
C ASP A 36 1.23 -79.49 -72.43
N ARG A 37 2.28 -80.17 -71.95
CA ARG A 37 2.85 -79.93 -70.60
C ARG A 37 3.65 -78.62 -70.54
N ASN A 38 4.37 -78.26 -71.60
CA ASN A 38 5.08 -76.99 -71.69
C ASN A 38 4.12 -75.81 -71.84
N ALA A 39 3.07 -75.94 -72.67
CA ALA A 39 2.02 -74.93 -72.80
C ALA A 39 1.24 -74.68 -71.49
N LYS A 40 0.97 -75.72 -70.68
CA LYS A 40 0.34 -75.56 -69.35
C LYS A 40 1.26 -74.89 -68.33
N LYS A 41 2.56 -75.20 -68.32
CA LYS A 41 3.56 -74.55 -67.46
C LYS A 41 3.74 -73.07 -67.81
N GLU A 42 3.78 -72.73 -69.09
CA GLU A 42 3.83 -71.34 -69.57
C GLU A 42 2.57 -70.55 -69.17
N ARG A 43 1.37 -71.13 -69.34
CA ARG A 43 0.12 -70.51 -68.87
C ARG A 43 0.09 -70.31 -67.35
N GLN A 44 0.64 -71.24 -66.57
CA GLN A 44 0.74 -71.13 -65.12
C GLN A 44 1.77 -70.06 -64.70
N MET A 45 2.89 -69.94 -65.43
CA MET A 45 3.89 -68.89 -65.23
C MET A 45 3.33 -67.50 -65.57
N LEU A 46 2.60 -67.38 -66.68
CA LEU A 46 1.91 -66.14 -67.06
C LEU A 46 0.85 -65.74 -66.04
N ARG A 47 0.06 -66.69 -65.50
CA ARG A 47 -0.89 -66.41 -64.41
C ARG A 47 -0.21 -65.91 -63.15
N ARG A 48 0.92 -66.52 -62.74
CA ARG A 48 1.71 -66.06 -61.58
C ARG A 48 2.30 -64.68 -61.82
N MET A 49 2.84 -64.42 -63.01
CA MET A 49 3.37 -63.11 -63.38
C MET A 49 2.27 -62.04 -63.40
N GLN A 50 1.07 -62.37 -63.88
CA GLN A 50 -0.08 -61.46 -63.85
C GLN A 50 -0.60 -61.22 -62.42
N GLN A 51 -0.57 -62.23 -61.55
CA GLN A 51 -0.85 -62.06 -60.11
C GLN A 51 0.19 -61.14 -59.46
N GLN A 52 1.49 -61.34 -59.73
CA GLN A 52 2.56 -60.48 -59.22
C GLN A 52 2.45 -59.04 -59.72
N LEU A 53 2.08 -58.83 -61.00
CA LEU A 53 1.83 -57.49 -61.52
C LEU A 53 0.64 -56.82 -60.83
N ASN A 54 -0.44 -57.56 -60.57
CA ASN A 54 -1.59 -57.04 -59.84
C ASN A 54 -1.24 -56.69 -58.39
N GLU A 55 -0.48 -57.56 -57.70
CA GLU A 55 0.01 -57.30 -56.33
C GLU A 55 0.93 -56.08 -56.28
N MET A 56 1.87 -55.96 -57.22
CA MET A 56 2.76 -54.79 -57.34
C MET A 56 1.98 -53.52 -57.66
N GLN A 57 0.96 -53.60 -58.50
CA GLN A 57 0.10 -52.46 -58.83
C GLN A 57 -0.75 -52.03 -57.63
N GLN A 58 -1.26 -52.98 -56.84
CA GLN A 58 -1.94 -52.70 -55.58
C GLN A 58 -1.00 -52.06 -54.56
N GLN A 59 0.20 -52.61 -54.36
CA GLN A 59 1.22 -52.04 -53.46
C GLN A 59 1.63 -50.64 -53.88
N LYS A 60 1.82 -50.38 -55.18
CA LYS A 60 2.11 -49.05 -55.69
C LYS A 60 0.97 -48.07 -55.40
N SER A 61 -0.28 -48.49 -55.63
CA SER A 61 -1.44 -47.64 -55.33
C SER A 61 -1.59 -47.35 -53.83
N ALA A 62 -1.30 -48.33 -52.96
CA ALA A 62 -1.31 -48.14 -51.51
C ALA A 62 -0.19 -47.20 -51.05
N LEU A 63 1.03 -47.35 -51.60
CA LEU A 63 2.15 -46.46 -51.33
C LEU A 63 1.88 -45.02 -51.80
N ASP A 64 1.24 -44.83 -52.95
CA ASP A 64 0.88 -43.51 -53.45
C ASP A 64 -0.21 -42.86 -52.56
N GLN A 65 -1.16 -43.65 -52.03
CA GLN A 65 -2.14 -43.19 -51.03
C GLN A 65 -1.47 -42.83 -49.69
N GLU A 66 -0.54 -43.64 -49.20
CA GLU A 66 0.19 -43.35 -47.97
C GLU A 66 1.07 -42.09 -48.11
N LYS A 67 1.73 -41.91 -49.26
CA LYS A 67 2.52 -40.70 -49.55
C LYS A 67 1.66 -39.45 -49.54
N THR A 68 0.51 -39.47 -50.21
CA THR A 68 -0.41 -38.32 -50.23
C THR A 68 -0.96 -38.02 -48.83
N ALA A 69 -1.31 -39.04 -48.04
CA ALA A 69 -1.72 -38.87 -46.65
C ALA A 69 -0.58 -38.32 -45.76
N LEU A 70 0.66 -38.79 -45.94
CA LEU A 70 1.83 -38.28 -45.22
C LEU A 70 2.17 -36.83 -45.61
N GLU A 71 2.05 -36.47 -46.89
CA GLU A 71 2.24 -35.10 -47.36
C GLU A 71 1.17 -34.15 -46.77
N GLU A 72 -0.08 -34.60 -46.70
CA GLU A 72 -1.16 -33.82 -46.08
C GLU A 72 -0.95 -33.64 -44.57
N THR A 73 -0.60 -34.70 -43.84
CA THR A 73 -0.30 -34.61 -42.40
C THR A 73 0.92 -33.74 -42.13
N LEU A 74 1.98 -33.81 -42.95
CA LEU A 74 3.15 -32.94 -42.83
C LEU A 74 2.80 -31.46 -43.09
N LYS A 75 1.94 -31.20 -44.07
CA LYS A 75 1.43 -29.84 -44.34
C LYS A 75 0.58 -29.31 -43.19
N ASN A 76 -0.29 -30.15 -42.60
CA ASN A 76 -1.12 -29.78 -41.47
C ASN A 76 -0.28 -29.55 -40.20
N ALA A 77 0.65 -30.46 -39.89
CA ALA A 77 1.59 -30.30 -38.78
C ALA A 77 2.48 -29.04 -38.95
N GLY A 78 2.90 -28.72 -40.18
CA GLY A 78 3.63 -27.49 -40.49
C GLY A 78 2.79 -26.23 -40.21
N ARG A 79 1.50 -26.23 -40.59
CA ARG A 79 0.57 -25.13 -40.31
C ARG A 79 0.31 -24.96 -38.81
N GLU A 80 0.11 -26.06 -38.08
CA GLU A 80 -0.08 -26.05 -36.63
C GLU A 80 1.17 -25.54 -35.91
N THR A 81 2.36 -26.01 -36.30
CA THR A 81 3.63 -25.54 -35.73
C THR A 81 3.81 -24.04 -35.91
N GLU A 82 3.51 -23.52 -37.10
CA GLU A 82 3.61 -22.08 -37.38
C GLU A 82 2.57 -21.27 -36.59
N SER A 83 1.35 -21.81 -36.42
CA SER A 83 0.31 -21.22 -35.56
C SER A 83 0.76 -21.18 -34.10
N HIS A 84 1.28 -22.28 -33.56
CA HIS A 84 1.80 -22.36 -32.20
C HIS A 84 3.00 -21.43 -32.00
N LYS A 85 3.90 -21.32 -32.98
CA LYS A 85 5.03 -20.38 -32.93
C LYS A 85 4.57 -18.93 -32.86
N LYS A 86 3.57 -18.55 -33.67
CA LYS A 86 2.96 -17.20 -33.63
C LYS A 86 2.28 -16.94 -32.29
N SER A 87 1.52 -17.91 -31.78
CA SER A 87 0.87 -17.82 -30.48
C SER A 87 1.89 -17.66 -29.35
N ALA A 88 2.93 -18.49 -29.32
CA ALA A 88 4.01 -18.43 -28.33
C ALA A 88 4.76 -17.10 -28.38
N ALA A 89 5.07 -16.59 -29.58
CA ALA A 89 5.68 -15.27 -29.75
C ALA A 89 4.78 -14.15 -29.20
N SER A 90 3.46 -14.22 -29.47
CA SER A 90 2.50 -13.24 -28.95
C SER A 90 2.37 -13.29 -27.42
N ALA A 91 2.38 -14.50 -26.84
CA ALA A 91 2.33 -14.70 -25.41
C ALA A 91 3.60 -14.19 -24.72
N ALA A 92 4.78 -14.47 -25.29
CA ALA A 92 6.05 -13.96 -24.81
C ALA A 92 6.11 -12.42 -24.84
N ALA A 93 5.61 -11.80 -25.92
CA ALA A 93 5.52 -10.35 -26.02
C ALA A 93 4.57 -9.75 -24.95
N LYS A 94 3.42 -10.38 -24.71
CA LYS A 94 2.50 -9.97 -23.64
C LYS A 94 3.12 -10.13 -22.26
N ALA A 95 3.80 -11.24 -21.99
CA ALA A 95 4.48 -11.48 -20.72
C ALA A 95 5.57 -10.42 -20.47
N SER A 96 6.36 -10.07 -21.48
CA SER A 96 7.36 -9.01 -21.36
C SER A 96 6.75 -7.64 -21.09
N ARG A 97 5.60 -7.30 -21.70
CA ARG A 97 4.88 -6.05 -21.40
C ARG A 97 4.35 -6.04 -19.97
N LEU A 98 3.66 -7.10 -19.56
CA LEU A 98 3.14 -7.23 -18.20
C LEU A 98 4.25 -7.15 -17.15
N GLN A 99 5.42 -7.74 -17.42
CA GLN A 99 6.57 -7.62 -16.53
C GLN A 99 7.03 -6.16 -16.37
N LYS A 100 7.10 -5.39 -17.46
CA LYS A 100 7.43 -3.96 -17.41
C LYS A 100 6.37 -3.16 -16.67
N ASP A 101 5.09 -3.47 -16.88
CA ASP A 101 3.98 -2.80 -16.22
C ASP A 101 4.00 -3.08 -14.70
N ILE A 102 4.31 -4.31 -14.29
CA ILE A 102 4.48 -4.69 -12.88
C ILE A 102 5.67 -3.93 -12.27
N GLU A 103 6.80 -3.84 -12.98
CA GLU A 103 7.97 -3.10 -12.50
C GLU A 103 7.67 -1.60 -12.35
N ALA A 104 6.95 -1.00 -13.31
CA ALA A 104 6.52 0.39 -13.25
C ALA A 104 5.55 0.63 -12.08
N ALA A 105 4.51 -0.20 -11.95
CA ALA A 105 3.54 -0.10 -10.86
C ALA A 105 4.19 -0.33 -9.48
N SER A 106 5.19 -1.21 -9.39
CA SER A 106 5.95 -1.44 -8.16
C SER A 106 6.76 -0.20 -7.76
N ARG A 107 7.39 0.48 -8.72
CA ARG A 107 8.11 1.74 -8.48
C ARG A 107 7.16 2.85 -8.02
N GLU A 108 6.05 3.02 -8.72
CA GLU A 108 5.03 4.01 -8.37
C GLU A 108 4.47 3.75 -6.96
N LYS A 109 4.17 2.49 -6.63
CA LYS A 109 3.73 2.11 -5.29
C LYS A 109 4.77 2.44 -4.22
N ALA A 110 6.05 2.21 -4.49
CA ALA A 110 7.13 2.52 -3.55
C ALA A 110 7.25 4.04 -3.34
N GLU A 111 7.14 4.83 -4.42
CA GLU A 111 7.17 6.28 -4.37
C GLU A 111 5.96 6.85 -3.61
N LEU A 112 4.75 6.43 -3.96
CA LEU A 112 3.52 6.83 -3.26
C LEU A 112 3.55 6.42 -1.78
N SER A 113 4.10 5.24 -1.46
CA SER A 113 4.26 4.83 -0.07
C SER A 113 5.25 5.71 0.70
N ALA A 114 6.31 6.19 0.06
CA ALA A 114 7.25 7.13 0.66
C ALA A 114 6.61 8.51 0.87
N GLN A 115 5.92 9.02 -0.15
CA GLN A 115 5.18 10.29 -0.06
C GLN A 115 4.11 10.25 1.04
N LEU A 116 3.36 9.15 1.15
CA LEU A 116 2.35 8.99 2.19
C LEU A 116 2.96 8.96 3.60
N LYS A 117 4.10 8.29 3.79
CA LYS A 117 4.82 8.31 5.07
C LYS A 117 5.31 9.71 5.43
N GLU A 118 5.81 10.45 4.46
CA GLU A 118 6.28 11.82 4.67
C GLU A 118 5.11 12.76 5.02
N ALA A 119 4.02 12.69 4.27
CA ALA A 119 2.80 13.46 4.57
C ALA A 119 2.21 13.10 5.94
N GLN A 120 2.29 11.85 6.37
CA GLN A 120 1.89 11.44 7.72
C GLN A 120 2.76 12.07 8.81
N LYS A 121 4.09 12.10 8.62
CA LYS A 121 5.00 12.76 9.56
C LYS A 121 4.73 14.26 9.65
N GLN A 122 4.57 14.93 8.51
CA GLN A 122 4.25 16.36 8.47
C GLN A 122 2.92 16.67 9.16
N ASN A 123 1.89 15.84 8.96
CA ASN A 123 0.62 16.00 9.68
C ASN A 123 0.76 15.79 11.20
N GLN A 124 1.58 14.83 11.63
CA GLN A 124 1.84 14.63 13.06
C GLN A 124 2.57 15.83 13.67
N GLU A 125 3.57 16.37 12.98
CA GLU A 125 4.30 17.57 13.42
C GLU A 125 3.38 18.78 13.49
N LEU A 126 2.54 19.00 12.47
CA LEU A 126 1.55 20.08 12.47
C LEU A 126 0.51 19.94 13.59
N ASP A 127 0.06 18.72 13.91
CA ASP A 127 -0.87 18.49 15.01
C ASP A 127 -0.23 18.80 16.38
N LEU A 128 1.06 18.47 16.55
CA LEU A 128 1.82 18.86 17.75
C LEU A 128 2.00 20.37 17.84
N GLN A 129 2.38 21.03 16.74
CA GLN A 129 2.51 22.49 16.69
C GLN A 129 1.17 23.18 16.98
N ARG A 130 0.06 22.68 16.42
CA ARG A 130 -1.28 23.22 16.69
C ARG A 130 -1.62 23.11 18.18
N LYS A 131 -1.37 21.96 18.80
CA LYS A 131 -1.60 21.77 20.24
C LYS A 131 -0.75 22.69 21.10
N GLN A 132 0.51 22.91 20.73
CA GLN A 132 1.39 23.85 21.43
C GLN A 132 0.85 25.28 21.33
N LEU A 133 0.51 25.73 20.11
CA LEU A 133 -0.06 27.05 19.90
C LEU A 133 -1.40 27.24 20.62
N GLU A 134 -2.26 26.22 20.67
CA GLU A 134 -3.51 26.26 21.43
C GLU A 134 -3.26 26.40 22.94
N GLN A 135 -2.21 25.76 23.47
CA GLN A 135 -1.82 25.92 24.88
C GLN A 135 -1.25 27.32 25.15
N ASP A 136 -0.36 27.80 24.28
CA ASP A 136 0.24 29.12 24.40
C ASP A 136 -0.82 30.22 24.31
N LEU A 137 -1.82 30.07 23.42
CA LEU A 137 -2.96 30.98 23.34
C LEU A 137 -3.80 30.97 24.62
N LYS A 138 -4.00 29.82 25.26
CA LYS A 138 -4.73 29.76 26.55
C LYS A 138 -3.96 30.44 27.67
N ILE A 139 -2.64 30.22 27.74
CA ILE A 139 -1.77 30.83 28.75
C ILE A 139 -1.73 32.34 28.56
N THR A 140 -1.50 32.81 27.33
CA THR A 140 -1.46 34.25 27.02
C THR A 140 -2.81 34.92 27.25
N ALA A 141 -3.92 34.28 26.87
CA ALA A 141 -5.26 34.80 27.15
C ALA A 141 -5.54 34.90 28.66
N ALA A 142 -5.15 33.91 29.45
CA ALA A 142 -5.31 33.94 30.90
C ALA A 142 -4.45 35.04 31.56
N ALA A 143 -3.20 35.20 31.10
CA ALA A 143 -2.32 36.27 31.57
C ALA A 143 -2.89 37.65 31.25
N LEU A 144 -3.39 37.84 30.02
CA LEU A 144 -4.00 39.10 29.60
C LEU A 144 -5.28 39.43 30.38
N ALA A 145 -6.12 38.42 30.67
CA ALA A 145 -7.31 38.60 31.50
C ALA A 145 -6.93 39.06 32.91
N LYS A 146 -5.93 38.40 33.52
CA LYS A 146 -5.43 38.76 34.86
C LYS A 146 -4.83 40.17 34.88
N GLU A 147 -4.05 40.55 33.86
CA GLU A 147 -3.51 41.89 33.73
C GLU A 147 -4.62 42.94 33.58
N GLY A 148 -5.67 42.63 32.81
CA GLY A 148 -6.86 43.46 32.68
C GLY A 148 -7.60 43.67 34.01
N GLU A 149 -7.77 42.62 34.81
CA GLU A 149 -8.35 42.71 36.16
C GLU A 149 -7.50 43.57 37.09
N HIS A 150 -6.18 43.36 37.12
CA HIS A 150 -5.26 44.18 37.92
C HIS A 150 -5.32 45.64 37.50
N ARG A 151 -5.34 45.92 36.20
CA ARG A 151 -5.44 47.29 35.68
C ARG A 151 -6.75 47.95 36.11
N ASN A 152 -7.88 47.26 35.98
CA ASN A 152 -9.18 47.77 36.39
C ASN A 152 -9.23 48.06 37.91
N LEU A 153 -8.63 47.17 38.72
CA LEU A 153 -8.49 47.38 40.16
C LEU A 153 -7.66 48.63 40.47
N CYS A 154 -6.53 48.82 39.79
CA CYS A 154 -5.70 50.02 39.93
C CYS A 154 -6.46 51.30 39.52
N GLU A 155 -7.17 51.27 38.39
CA GLU A 155 -7.96 52.41 37.91
C GLU A 155 -9.09 52.77 38.89
N THR A 156 -9.79 51.75 39.43
CA THR A 156 -10.85 51.93 40.43
C THR A 156 -10.30 52.49 41.74
N ASN A 157 -9.25 51.89 42.30
CA ASN A 157 -8.66 52.36 43.54
C ASN A 157 -8.07 53.76 43.41
N ASN A 158 -7.43 54.08 42.27
CA ASN A 158 -6.92 55.43 42.01
C ASN A 158 -8.06 56.46 41.99
N GLY A 159 -9.18 56.16 41.32
CA GLY A 159 -10.35 57.04 41.31
C GLY A 159 -10.92 57.28 42.71
N GLU A 160 -11.04 56.23 43.52
CA GLU A 160 -11.51 56.34 44.91
C GLU A 160 -10.55 57.09 45.81
N LEU A 161 -9.23 56.85 45.69
CA LEU A 161 -8.20 57.56 46.45
C LEU A 161 -8.20 59.06 46.09
N TYR A 162 -8.37 59.39 44.81
CA TYR A 162 -8.51 60.78 44.37
C TYR A 162 -9.76 61.44 44.97
N ARG A 163 -10.90 60.73 44.98
CA ARG A 163 -12.15 61.21 45.60
C ARG A 163 -11.96 61.47 47.10
N ILE A 164 -11.40 60.51 47.84
CA ILE A 164 -11.10 60.64 49.27
C ILE A 164 -10.17 61.84 49.50
N GLY A 165 -9.10 61.98 48.71
CA GLY A 165 -8.17 63.10 48.81
C GLY A 165 -8.86 64.46 48.63
N ARG A 166 -9.79 64.55 47.67
CA ARG A 166 -10.62 65.76 47.47
C ARG A 166 -11.54 66.01 48.67
N GLU A 167 -12.20 64.99 49.19
CA GLU A 167 -13.05 65.11 50.39
C GLU A 167 -12.26 65.61 51.61
N LEU A 168 -11.04 65.12 51.84
CA LEU A 168 -10.19 65.60 52.93
C LEU A 168 -9.80 67.08 52.76
N VAL A 169 -9.41 67.47 51.54
CA VAL A 169 -9.04 68.87 51.24
C VAL A 169 -10.23 69.80 51.40
N ASP A 170 -11.40 69.42 50.88
CA ASP A 170 -12.63 70.21 50.98
C ASP A 170 -13.07 70.33 52.45
N TRP A 171 -13.03 69.23 53.20
CA TRP A 171 -13.32 69.22 54.64
C TRP A 171 -12.36 70.12 55.43
N TYR A 172 -11.04 70.01 55.20
CA TYR A 172 -10.05 70.85 55.89
C TYR A 172 -10.25 72.34 55.56
N THR A 173 -10.57 72.65 54.31
CA THR A 173 -10.87 74.02 53.87
C THR A 173 -12.16 74.55 54.51
N SER A 174 -13.19 73.70 54.63
CA SER A 174 -14.49 74.04 55.22
C SER A 174 -14.44 74.30 56.72
N LYS A 175 -13.44 73.76 57.43
CA LYS A 175 -13.27 74.02 58.87
C LYS A 175 -13.11 75.52 59.15
N GLY A 176 -12.39 76.26 58.32
CA GLY A 176 -12.20 77.70 58.45
C GLY A 176 -11.59 78.14 59.81
N PRO A 177 -11.27 79.43 59.98
CA PRO A 177 -10.66 79.93 61.21
C PRO A 177 -11.60 79.90 62.43
N LEU A 178 -12.93 79.79 62.22
CA LEU A 178 -13.92 79.77 63.30
C LEU A 178 -14.05 78.40 64.02
N ASN A 179 -13.84 77.26 63.33
CA ASN A 179 -13.87 75.95 64.02
C ASN A 179 -12.60 75.64 64.81
N ALA A 180 -11.46 76.25 64.45
CA ALA A 180 -10.20 76.07 65.19
C ALA A 180 -10.28 76.57 66.65
N ILE A 181 -11.18 77.52 66.92
CA ILE A 181 -11.44 78.05 68.28
C ILE A 181 -12.36 77.11 69.08
N LEU A 182 -13.31 76.43 68.42
CA LEU A 182 -14.23 75.45 69.03
C LEU A 182 -13.57 74.08 69.29
N GLU A 183 -12.48 73.77 68.61
CA GLU A 183 -11.69 72.53 68.83
C GLU A 183 -10.88 72.55 70.12
N ALA A 184 -10.62 73.74 70.69
CA ALA A 184 -9.87 73.95 71.92
C ALA A 184 -10.74 73.90 73.19
N GLU A 185 -11.99 73.42 73.12
CA GLU A 185 -12.92 73.45 74.26
C GLU A 185 -12.46 72.56 75.42
N PRO A 186 -12.19 73.13 76.62
CA PRO A 186 -11.53 72.41 77.72
C PRO A 186 -12.45 71.51 78.57
N PHE A 187 -13.76 71.38 78.25
CA PHE A 187 -14.72 70.77 79.19
C PHE A 187 -15.47 69.50 78.71
N THR A 188 -15.60 69.20 77.41
CA THR A 188 -16.47 68.08 76.95
C THR A 188 -15.79 67.04 76.06
N GLY A 189 -14.67 67.34 75.39
CA GLY A 189 -13.92 66.38 74.57
C GLY A 189 -14.65 65.78 73.35
N MET A 190 -15.95 66.05 73.18
CA MET A 190 -16.79 65.43 72.14
C MET A 190 -16.27 65.71 70.72
N LYS A 191 -15.80 66.93 70.46
CA LYS A 191 -15.23 67.30 69.15
C LYS A 191 -13.94 66.56 68.83
N SER A 192 -13.12 66.26 69.83
CA SER A 192 -11.91 65.45 69.66
C SER A 192 -12.26 64.01 69.27
N VAL A 193 -13.28 63.41 69.88
CA VAL A 193 -13.73 62.05 69.57
C VAL A 193 -14.39 61.98 68.19
N GLU A 194 -15.22 62.96 67.83
CA GLU A 194 -15.79 63.07 66.48
C GLU A 194 -14.68 63.17 65.41
N MET A 195 -13.62 63.91 65.71
CA MET A 195 -12.45 64.04 64.87
C MET A 195 -11.66 62.75 64.71
N GLU A 196 -11.42 62.05 65.81
CA GLU A 196 -10.70 60.78 65.82
C GLU A 196 -11.49 59.71 65.05
N ASN A 197 -12.80 59.63 65.25
CA ASN A 197 -13.69 58.73 64.48
C ASN A 197 -13.68 59.05 62.98
N LEU A 198 -13.65 60.32 62.60
CA LEU A 198 -13.60 60.73 61.20
C LEU A 198 -12.26 60.35 60.56
N LEU A 199 -11.15 60.64 61.25
CA LEU A 199 -9.81 60.28 60.78
C LEU A 199 -9.63 58.77 60.68
N GLU A 200 -10.14 58.03 61.66
CA GLU A 200 -10.13 56.57 61.66
C GLU A 200 -10.96 56.01 60.48
N GLY A 201 -12.14 56.59 60.21
CA GLY A 201 -12.94 56.22 59.04
C GLY A 201 -12.26 56.49 57.70
N TYR A 202 -11.48 57.58 57.58
CA TYR A 202 -10.66 57.81 56.37
C TYR A 202 -9.44 56.89 56.30
N ARG A 203 -8.80 56.60 57.43
CA ARG A 203 -7.70 55.66 57.51
C ARG A 203 -8.14 54.27 57.05
N GLU A 204 -9.28 53.78 57.50
CA GLU A 204 -9.85 52.50 57.05
C GLU A 204 -10.15 52.50 55.54
N LYS A 205 -10.72 53.59 55.01
CA LYS A 205 -10.96 53.73 53.56
C LYS A 205 -9.67 53.72 52.74
N LEU A 206 -8.61 54.36 53.23
CA LEU A 206 -7.29 54.39 52.56
C LEU A 206 -6.62 53.00 52.64
N GLU A 207 -6.63 52.37 53.81
CA GLU A 207 -6.06 51.03 54.02
C GLU A 207 -6.77 49.98 53.14
N THR A 208 -8.09 50.04 53.02
CA THR A 208 -8.88 49.13 52.16
C THR A 208 -8.55 49.24 50.66
N ARG A 209 -8.07 50.42 50.22
CA ARG A 209 -7.74 50.70 48.80
C ARG A 209 -6.24 50.64 48.53
N HIS A 210 -5.42 50.45 49.56
CA HIS A 210 -3.99 50.25 49.42
C HIS A 210 -3.73 48.93 48.70
N LEU A 211 -3.00 49.00 47.58
CA LEU A 211 -2.57 47.83 46.85
C LEU A 211 -1.15 47.51 47.28
N GLU A 212 -0.95 46.35 47.90
CA GLU A 212 0.39 45.83 48.15
C GLU A 212 1.09 45.53 46.83
N PRO A 213 2.39 45.85 46.69
CA PRO A 213 3.15 45.50 45.50
C PRO A 213 3.07 43.99 45.29
N SER A 214 2.51 43.56 44.17
CA SER A 214 2.62 42.16 43.74
C SER A 214 4.11 41.89 43.53
N THR A 215 4.71 41.04 44.37
CA THR A 215 6.09 40.58 44.24
C THR A 215 6.22 39.75 42.95
N SER A 216 6.37 40.45 41.83
CA SER A 216 6.75 39.89 40.54
C SER A 216 8.25 39.55 40.60
N ARG A 217 8.61 38.50 41.33
CA ARG A 217 10.00 38.05 41.40
C ARG A 217 10.11 36.54 41.45
N GLU A 218 9.53 35.86 40.46
CA GLU A 218 9.88 34.48 40.16
C GLU A 218 9.46 34.07 38.73
N ILE A 219 9.63 34.96 37.74
CA ILE A 219 9.44 34.60 36.31
C ILE A 219 10.56 35.19 35.43
N HIS A 220 11.80 35.16 35.93
CA HIS A 220 13.00 35.50 35.13
C HIS A 220 14.08 34.40 35.19
N GLY A 221 13.71 33.18 35.60
CA GLY A 221 14.65 32.05 35.75
C GLY A 221 14.52 30.93 34.71
N HIS A 222 13.63 31.03 33.71
CA HIS A 222 13.39 29.88 32.81
C HIS A 222 13.21 30.20 31.32
N LEU A 223 13.76 31.32 30.85
CA LEU A 223 14.02 31.49 29.42
C LEU A 223 15.52 31.72 29.21
N LEU A 224 16.22 30.65 28.84
CA LEU A 224 17.22 30.58 27.76
C LEU A 224 17.63 29.10 27.60
N PRO A 225 17.58 28.52 26.39
CA PRO A 225 18.32 27.30 26.07
C PRO A 225 19.84 27.51 26.05
#